data_AF-A0A2T0R146-F1
#
_entry.id   AF-A0A2T0R146-F1
#
_cell.length_a   1.000
_cell.length_b   1.000
_cell.length_c   1.000
_cell.angle_alpha   90.00
_cell.angle_beta   90.00
_cell.angle_gamma   90.00
#
_symmetry.space_group_name_H-M   'P 1'
#
loop_
_entity.id
_entity.type
_entity.pdbx_description
1 polymer ?
#
loop_
_entity_poly.entity_id
_entity_poly.type
_entity_poly.pdbx_seq_one_letter_code
_entity_poly.pdbx_strand_id
1 'polypeptide(L)'
;MRCGPVETLGVQQQTDAVASWWRQLAPALREDLLTLGPAEFLPEHLVRDLRAFAVDVPDVAVALTLGRNTYAVYAQPPVLQEFLRAARVWGQGWREP
;
A
#
# COMPACT_ATOMS: atom_id res chain seq x y z
N MET A 1 4.28 16.89 -20.15
CA MET A 1 5.34 16.43 -19.22
C MET A 1 5.77 15.04 -19.68
N ARG A 2 7.01 14.88 -20.16
CA ARG A 2 7.58 13.55 -20.44
C ARG A 2 8.30 13.13 -19.18
N CYS A 3 7.80 12.13 -18.47
CA CYS A 3 8.55 11.51 -17.37
C CYS A 3 9.88 11.00 -17.95
N GLY A 4 11.00 11.30 -17.30
CA GLY A 4 12.30 10.83 -17.76
C GLY A 4 12.42 9.31 -17.63
N PRO A 5 13.33 8.66 -18.39
CA PRO A 5 13.54 7.21 -18.29
C PRO A 5 13.93 6.76 -16.87
N VAL A 6 14.52 7.64 -16.07
CA VAL A 6 14.88 7.38 -14.66
C VAL A 6 13.65 7.32 -13.75
N GLU A 7 12.67 8.22 -13.94
CA GLU A 7 11.40 8.18 -13.21
C GLU A 7 10.61 6.92 -13.57
N THR A 8 10.61 6.52 -14.84
CA THR A 8 9.95 5.29 -15.29
C THR A 8 10.58 4.04 -14.68
N LEU A 9 11.91 3.97 -14.60
CA LEU A 9 12.62 2.87 -13.97
C LEU A 9 12.33 2.78 -12.46
N GLY A 10 12.30 3.92 -11.76
CA GLY A 10 11.96 3.97 -10.34
C GLY A 10 10.54 3.49 -10.04
N VAL A 11 9.56 3.92 -10.84
CA VAL A 11 8.15 3.48 -10.71
C VAL A 11 8.01 1.97 -11.00
N GLN A 12 8.72 1.46 -12.01
CA GLN A 12 8.68 0.04 -12.36
C GLN A 12 9.24 -0.84 -11.22
N GLN A 13 10.40 -0.49 -10.66
CA GLN A 13 11.02 -1.23 -9.55
C GLN A 13 10.15 -1.25 -8.29
N GLN A 14 9.50 -0.14 -7.96
CA GLN A 14 8.57 -0.06 -6.84
C GLN A 14 7.33 -0.94 -7.07
N THR A 15 6.80 -0.96 -8.29
CA THR A 15 5.66 -1.81 -8.65
C THR A 15 6.00 -3.30 -8.51
N ASP A 16 7.19 -3.70 -8.99
CA ASP A 16 7.67 -5.08 -8.86
C ASP A 16 7.89 -5.49 -7.40
N ALA A 17 8.40 -4.57 -6.58
CA ALA A 17 8.59 -4.77 -5.16
C ALA A 17 7.26 -4.97 -4.40
N VAL A 18 6.25 -4.13 -4.68
CA VAL A 18 4.89 -4.27 -4.10
C VAL A 18 4.25 -5.59 -4.55
N ALA A 19 4.38 -5.95 -5.82
CA ALA A 19 3.87 -7.23 -6.32
C ALA A 19 4.57 -8.44 -5.66
N SER A 20 5.87 -8.33 -5.39
CA SER A 20 6.65 -9.36 -4.67
C SER A 20 6.21 -9.49 -3.22
N TRP A 21 6.02 -8.37 -2.51
CA TRP A 21 5.47 -8.33 -1.17
C TRP A 21 4.08 -8.99 -1.10
N TRP A 22 3.18 -8.62 -2.02
CA TRP A 22 1.82 -9.17 -2.08
C TRP A 22 1.80 -10.69 -2.18
N ARG A 23 2.69 -11.28 -2.99
CA ARG A 23 2.76 -12.75 -3.19
C ARG A 23 3.22 -13.50 -1.93
N GLN A 24 3.95 -12.85 -1.03
CA GLN A 24 4.45 -13.45 0.20
C GLN A 24 3.39 -13.44 1.32
N LEU A 25 2.33 -12.65 1.17
CA LEU A 25 1.27 -12.57 2.17
C LEU A 25 0.39 -13.82 2.20
N ALA A 26 0.03 -14.24 3.42
CA ALA A 26 -0.97 -15.27 3.63
C ALA A 26 -2.29 -14.89 2.95
N PRO A 27 -3.06 -15.87 2.40
CA PRO A 27 -4.32 -15.58 1.72
C PRO A 27 -5.30 -14.74 2.56
N ALA A 28 -5.44 -15.06 3.86
CA ALA A 28 -6.32 -14.31 4.76
C ALA A 28 -5.93 -12.82 4.88
N LEU A 29 -4.62 -12.53 4.98
CA LEU A 29 -4.13 -11.15 5.03
C LEU A 29 -4.35 -10.42 3.71
N ARG A 30 -4.26 -11.12 2.57
CA ARG A 30 -4.58 -10.53 1.27
C ARG A 30 -6.06 -10.15 1.21
N GLU A 31 -6.96 -11.03 1.65
CA GLU A 31 -8.40 -10.72 1.74
C GLU A 31 -8.65 -9.49 2.64
N ASP A 32 -8.06 -9.46 3.83
CA ASP A 32 -8.18 -8.33 4.75
C ASP A 32 -7.72 -7.01 4.10
N LEU A 33 -6.58 -7.02 3.40
CA LEU A 33 -6.08 -5.85 2.67
C LEU A 33 -7.01 -5.44 1.50
N LEU A 34 -7.64 -6.39 0.83
CA LEU A 34 -8.66 -6.10 -0.18
C LEU A 34 -9.92 -5.48 0.42
N THR A 35 -10.18 -5.64 1.72
CA THR A 35 -11.31 -4.97 2.39
C THR A 35 -10.98 -3.55 2.88
N LEU A 36 -9.71 -3.17 2.95
CA LEU A 36 -9.30 -1.87 3.52
C LEU A 36 -9.93 -0.67 2.79
N GLY A 37 -10.66 0.16 3.53
CA GLY A 37 -11.24 1.40 3.01
C GLY A 37 -10.19 2.46 2.65
N PRO A 38 -10.54 3.45 1.81
CA PRO A 38 -9.64 4.53 1.37
C PRO A 38 -9.16 5.51 2.48
N ALA A 39 -9.47 5.23 3.75
CA ALA A 39 -8.97 5.96 4.92
C ALA A 39 -8.50 5.01 6.03
N GLU A 40 -8.42 3.70 5.74
CA GLU A 40 -8.02 2.69 6.70
C GLU A 40 -6.50 2.45 6.65
N PHE A 41 -5.95 2.13 7.81
CA PHE A 41 -4.52 2.08 8.04
C PHE A 41 -3.98 0.68 7.86
N LEU A 42 -2.74 0.59 7.37
CA LEU A 42 -1.99 -0.65 7.47
C LEU A 42 -1.50 -0.83 8.91
N PRO A 43 -1.59 -2.05 9.46
CA PRO A 43 -0.87 -2.41 10.67
C PRO A 43 0.63 -2.11 10.56
N GLU A 44 1.24 -1.68 11.66
CA GLU A 44 2.66 -1.29 11.74
C GLU A 44 3.61 -2.37 11.20
N HIS A 45 3.33 -3.65 11.48
CA HIS A 45 4.18 -4.74 11.00
C HIS A 45 4.19 -4.84 9.47
N LEU A 46 3.05 -4.59 8.79
CA LEU A 46 3.00 -4.57 7.32
C LEU A 46 3.71 -3.36 6.73
N VAL A 47 3.67 -2.21 7.42
CA VAL A 47 4.46 -1.03 7.04
C VAL A 47 5.95 -1.34 7.11
N ARG A 48 6.41 -2.02 8.17
CA ARG A 48 7.80 -2.45 8.30
C ARG A 48 8.20 -3.41 7.18
N ASP A 49 7.34 -4.36 6.83
CA ASP A 49 7.60 -5.31 5.76
C ASP A 49 7.68 -4.60 4.40
N LEU A 50 6.79 -3.66 4.10
CA LEU A 50 6.84 -2.84 2.88
C LEU A 50 8.16 -2.06 2.75
N ARG A 51 8.68 -1.51 3.85
CA ARG A 51 10.00 -0.84 3.87
C ARG A 51 11.14 -1.80 3.55
N ALA A 52 11.05 -3.07 3.95
CA ALA A 52 12.02 -4.08 3.58
C ALA A 52 12.04 -4.36 2.06
N PHE A 53 10.94 -4.08 1.36
CA PHE A 53 10.84 -4.10 -0.10
C PHE A 53 11.14 -2.74 -0.75
N ALA A 54 11.78 -1.81 -0.04
CA ALA A 54 12.09 -0.46 -0.54
C ALA A 54 10.86 0.34 -1.01
N VAL A 55 9.67 -0.03 -0.53
CA VAL A 55 8.46 0.78 -0.71
C VAL A 55 8.52 1.87 0.34
N ASP A 56 8.79 3.09 -0.12
CA ASP A 56 8.71 4.27 0.74
C ASP A 56 7.24 4.51 1.08
N VAL A 57 6.87 4.18 2.31
CA VAL A 57 5.56 4.52 2.88
C VAL A 57 5.76 5.93 3.41
N PRO A 58 5.33 6.99 2.69
CA PRO A 58 5.62 8.35 3.10
C PRO A 58 5.17 8.53 4.54
N ASP A 59 6.17 8.66 5.41
CA ASP A 59 6.04 8.93 6.83
C ASP A 59 5.57 10.37 7.01
N VAL A 60 4.32 10.62 6.63
CA VAL A 60 3.59 11.69 7.28
C VAL A 60 2.68 10.98 8.27
N ALA A 61 3.27 10.58 9.40
CA ALA A 61 2.55 10.57 10.66
C ALA A 61 2.05 12.01 10.88
N VAL A 62 0.94 12.36 10.23
CA VAL A 62 0.30 13.65 10.49
C VAL A 62 -0.22 13.47 11.90
N ALA A 63 0.43 14.14 12.85
CA ALA A 63 -0.08 14.32 14.19
C ALA A 63 -1.44 15.02 14.05
N LEU A 64 -2.52 14.23 14.02
CA LEU A 64 -3.87 14.76 13.99
C LEU A 64 -4.21 15.11 15.44
N THR A 65 -4.25 16.40 15.76
CA THR A 65 -4.72 16.84 17.07
C THR A 65 -6.24 16.98 17.05
N LEU A 66 -6.94 16.15 17.81
CA LEU A 66 -8.37 16.28 18.07
C LEU A 66 -8.58 16.55 19.56
N GLY A 67 -8.89 17.81 19.89
CA GLY A 67 -9.01 18.25 21.29
C GLY A 67 -7.66 18.22 22.02
N ARG A 68 -7.55 17.42 23.09
CA ARG A 68 -6.31 17.25 23.89
C ARG A 68 -5.46 16.04 23.46
N ASN A 69 -5.91 15.30 22.45
CA ASN A 69 -5.28 14.04 22.05
C ASN A 69 -4.54 14.21 20.73
N THR A 70 -3.34 13.64 20.64
CA THR A 70 -2.54 13.59 19.41
C THR A 70 -2.53 12.16 18.90
N TYR A 71 -2.94 11.97 17.65
CA TYR A 71 -2.97 10.66 17.00
C TYR A 71 -1.92 10.62 15.89
N ALA A 72 -1.18 9.51 15.79
CA ALA A 72 -0.34 9.22 14.63
C ALA A 72 -1.20 8.54 13.56
N VAL A 73 -1.19 9.09 12.35
CA VAL A 73 -1.99 8.63 11.20
C VAL A 73 -1.02 8.17 10.11
N TYR A 74 -1.14 6.93 9.63
CA TYR A 74 -0.29 6.44 8.54
C TYR A 74 -0.95 6.72 7.18
N ALA A 75 -0.28 7.46 6.29
CA ALA A 75 -0.75 7.60 4.91
C ALA A 75 -0.28 6.40 4.07
N GLN A 76 -1.19 5.68 3.42
CA GLN A 76 -0.80 4.68 2.42
C GLN A 76 -0.19 5.41 1.21
N PRO A 77 0.98 4.98 0.69
CA PRO A 77 1.55 5.56 -0.53
C PRO A 77 0.58 5.45 -1.72
N PRO A 78 0.50 6.45 -2.61
CA PRO A 78 -0.40 6.42 -3.78
C PRO A 78 -0.26 5.15 -4.62
N VAL A 79 0.98 4.69 -4.83
CA VAL A 79 1.28 3.46 -5.58
C VAL A 79 0.66 2.21 -4.95
N LEU A 80 0.62 2.13 -3.61
CA LEU A 80 -0.01 1.00 -2.92
C LEU A 80 -1.54 1.09 -3.00
N GLN A 81 -2.11 2.29 -2.93
CA GLN A 81 -3.56 2.48 -3.12
C GLN A 81 -3.99 2.08 -4.53
N GLU A 82 -3.22 2.47 -5.55
CA GLU A 82 -3.44 2.08 -6.94
C GLU A 82 -3.33 0.57 -7.11
N PHE A 83 -2.28 -0.05 -6.53
CA PHE A 83 -2.11 -1.50 -6.55
C PHE A 83 -3.29 -2.23 -5.89
N LEU A 84 -3.69 -1.85 -4.67
CA LEU A 84 -4.82 -2.48 -3.96
C LEU A 84 -6.14 -2.27 -4.71
N ARG A 85 -6.34 -1.11 -5.33
CA ARG A 85 -7.50 -0.86 -6.19
C ARG A 85 -7.50 -1.80 -7.40
N ALA A 86 -6.38 -1.97 -8.07
CA ALA A 86 -6.24 -2.92 -9.17
C ALA A 86 -6.47 -4.36 -8.66
N ALA A 87 -5.82 -4.76 -7.57
CA ALA A 87 -5.97 -6.08 -6.98
C ALA A 87 -7.43 -6.39 -6.59
N ARG A 88 -8.22 -5.41 -6.14
CA ARG A 88 -9.67 -5.58 -5.89
C ARG A 88 -10.45 -5.86 -7.16
N VAL A 89 -10.18 -5.14 -8.25
CA VAL A 89 -10.83 -5.39 -9.55
C VAL A 89 -10.58 -6.83 -10.01
N TRP A 90 -9.34 -7.29 -9.85
CA TRP A 90 -8.93 -8.64 -10.25
C TRP A 90 -9.45 -9.70 -9.29
N GLY A 91 -9.41 -9.44 -7.98
CA GLY A 91 -9.92 -10.33 -6.93
C GLY A 91 -11.44 -10.51 -6.99
N GLN A 92 -12.21 -9.48 -7.39
CA GLN A 92 -13.63 -9.63 -7.65
C GLN A 92 -13.93 -10.44 -8.91
N GLY A 93 -13.02 -10.46 -9.89
CA GLY A 93 -13.08 -11.34 -11.05
C GLY A 93 -12.60 -12.77 -10.76
N TRP A 94 -12.00 -13.02 -9.60
CA TRP A 94 -11.41 -14.31 -9.21
C TRP A 94 -12.26 -15.12 -8.24
N ARG A 95 -13.49 -14.69 -7.93
CA ARG A 95 -14.47 -15.59 -7.30
C ARG A 95 -14.73 -16.73 -8.27
N GLU A 96 -14.11 -17.88 -8.02
CA GLU A 96 -14.33 -19.11 -8.75
C GLU A 96 -15.84 -19.41 -8.86
N PRO A 97 -16.29 -19.99 -10.00
CA PRO A 97 -17.68 -20.46 -10.16
C PRO A 97 -18.06 -21.57 -9.18
#